data_AF-A0A2H0YWT8-F1
#
_entry.id   AF-A0A2H0YWT8-F1
#
_cell.length_a   1.000
_cell.length_b   1.000
_cell.length_c   1.000
_cell.angle_alpha   90.00
_cell.angle_beta   90.00
_cell.angle_gamma   90.00
#
_symmetry.space_group_name_H-M   'P 1'
#
loop_
_entity.id
_entity.type
_entity.pdbx_description
1 polymer ?
#
loop_
_entity_poly.entity_id
_entity_poly.type
_entity_poly.pdbx_seq_one_letter_code
_entity_poly.pdbx_strand_id
1 'polypeptide(L)'
;MPKLAYPRRFSRKNVLITKGGTAMSKEKHGTASSLKEGQLAEFVGAGTKALILISAKLGPRLTHIWANNGKAMEHAFLSVFASPPPGFLKRITDKPLILDSTDGSEILPDADVFARILCDLDIGEAGAATEATPVHVYEIVNDATFKQMFGSLNADVEKVCLTQAQIKGFIKKHHQWLRRYDCSTLFLFKSHGKFFVAQVCISSSGKLALDAYWLENLHLWDAECCHRLVAPQLN
;
A
#
# COMPACT_ATOMS: atom_id res chain seq x y z
N MET A 1 38.10 42.90 -18.12
CA MET A 1 36.69 42.50 -17.96
C MET A 1 35.95 42.73 -19.28
N PRO A 2 35.61 41.68 -20.04
CA PRO A 2 34.83 41.83 -21.26
C PRO A 2 33.34 41.58 -21.03
N LYS A 3 32.51 42.47 -21.60
CA LYS A 3 31.06 42.33 -21.77
C LYS A 3 30.78 41.22 -22.81
N LEU A 4 29.89 40.29 -22.49
CA LEU A 4 29.29 39.40 -23.49
C LEU A 4 27.76 39.48 -23.42
N ALA A 5 27.20 39.72 -24.60
CA ALA A 5 25.82 40.04 -24.88
C ALA A 5 24.95 38.79 -25.02
N TYR A 6 23.68 38.89 -24.60
CA TYR A 6 22.64 37.90 -24.85
C TYR A 6 22.04 38.08 -26.26
N PRO A 7 21.75 36.98 -27.00
CA PRO A 7 20.81 37.03 -28.11
C PRO A 7 19.44 36.38 -27.78
N ARG A 8 18.41 37.23 -27.93
CA ARG A 8 17.13 37.10 -28.65
C ARG A 8 16.30 35.80 -28.60
N ARG A 9 15.08 35.98 -28.06
CA ARG A 9 13.73 35.52 -28.50
C ARG A 9 13.67 34.41 -29.55
N PHE A 10 13.14 33.25 -29.15
CA PHE A 10 12.54 32.26 -30.05
C PHE A 10 11.03 32.49 -30.23
N SER A 11 10.64 32.48 -31.51
CA SER A 11 9.27 32.57 -32.02
C SER A 11 8.55 31.23 -31.89
N ARG A 12 7.30 31.25 -31.41
CA ARG A 12 6.40 30.08 -31.39
C ARG A 12 5.91 29.82 -32.81
N LYS A 13 6.35 28.72 -33.42
CA LYS A 13 5.68 28.13 -34.59
C LYS A 13 4.67 27.10 -34.10
N ASN A 14 3.41 27.29 -34.48
CA ASN A 14 2.35 26.30 -34.33
C ASN A 14 2.65 25.10 -35.22
N VAL A 15 2.71 23.91 -34.62
CA VAL A 15 2.81 22.63 -35.34
C VAL A 15 1.39 22.13 -35.56
N LEU A 16 0.97 22.09 -36.83
CA LEU A 16 -0.21 21.38 -37.28
C LEU A 16 0.08 19.87 -37.25
N ILE A 17 -0.61 19.14 -36.38
CA ILE A 17 -0.59 17.67 -36.36
C ILE A 17 -1.63 17.19 -37.36
N THR A 18 -1.19 16.68 -38.51
CA THR A 18 -2.03 15.96 -39.47
C THR A 18 -2.32 14.56 -38.95
N LYS A 19 -3.59 14.27 -38.65
CA LYS A 19 -4.10 12.92 -38.38
C LYS A 19 -4.19 12.13 -39.69
N GLY A 20 -3.34 11.12 -39.85
CA GLY A 20 -3.51 10.04 -40.82
C GLY A 20 -3.76 8.73 -40.06
N GLY A 21 -5.02 8.37 -39.87
CA GLY A 21 -5.43 7.11 -39.25
C GLY A 21 -6.33 6.35 -40.21
N THR A 22 -5.80 5.24 -40.74
CA THR A 22 -6.43 4.31 -41.67
C THR A 22 -7.72 3.73 -41.08
N ALA A 23 -8.77 3.72 -41.90
CA ALA A 23 -10.11 3.21 -41.56
C ALA A 23 -10.08 1.71 -41.24
N MET A 24 -10.62 1.32 -40.07
CA MET A 24 -11.05 -0.05 -39.79
C MET A 24 -12.50 -0.25 -40.21
N SER A 25 -12.76 -1.40 -40.83
CA SER A 25 -14.04 -1.82 -41.38
C SER A 25 -15.14 -1.93 -40.31
N LYS A 26 -16.34 -1.53 -40.72
CA LYS A 26 -17.59 -1.66 -39.96
C LYS A 26 -17.95 -3.13 -39.74
N GLU A 27 -17.70 -3.65 -38.55
CA GLU A 27 -18.50 -4.74 -37.99
C GLU A 27 -19.40 -4.18 -36.88
N LYS A 28 -20.65 -4.61 -36.89
CA LYS A 28 -21.75 -4.13 -36.04
C LYS A 28 -21.47 -4.46 -34.58
N HIS A 29 -20.92 -3.52 -33.83
CA HIS A 29 -20.99 -3.53 -32.37
C HIS A 29 -21.89 -2.39 -31.89
N GLY A 30 -22.75 -2.72 -30.92
CA GLY A 30 -23.69 -1.81 -30.30
C GLY A 30 -23.02 -0.52 -29.86
N THR A 31 -23.74 0.58 -29.98
CA THR A 31 -23.33 1.93 -29.63
C THR A 31 -22.83 1.95 -28.19
N ALA A 32 -21.51 1.88 -28.00
CA ALA A 32 -20.90 2.18 -26.72
C ALA A 32 -21.27 3.64 -26.39
N SER A 33 -21.91 3.84 -25.25
CA SER A 33 -22.22 5.17 -24.75
C SER A 33 -20.95 6.00 -24.74
N SER A 34 -21.02 7.20 -25.34
CA SER A 34 -19.87 8.12 -25.37
C SER A 34 -19.39 8.38 -23.95
N LEU A 35 -18.15 8.01 -23.66
CA LEU A 35 -17.48 8.33 -22.39
C LEU A 35 -17.58 9.84 -22.15
N LYS A 36 -18.04 10.22 -20.95
CA LYS A 36 -18.04 11.64 -20.55
C LYS A 36 -16.59 12.11 -20.47
N GLU A 37 -16.35 13.38 -20.82
CA GLU A 37 -15.01 13.98 -20.88
C GLU A 37 -14.19 13.79 -19.59
N GLY A 38 -14.85 13.81 -18.41
CA GLY A 38 -14.23 13.51 -17.12
C GLY A 38 -13.76 12.06 -16.96
N GLN A 39 -14.48 11.08 -17.50
CA GLN A 39 -14.10 9.67 -17.43
C GLN A 39 -12.92 9.35 -18.34
N LEU A 40 -12.83 10.03 -19.49
CA LEU A 40 -11.69 9.92 -20.39
C LEU A 40 -10.42 10.49 -19.75
N ALA A 41 -10.51 11.66 -19.12
CA ALA A 41 -9.38 12.27 -18.42
C ALA A 41 -8.88 11.39 -17.26
N GLU A 42 -9.79 10.80 -16.50
CA GLU A 42 -9.46 9.86 -15.42
C GLU A 42 -8.77 8.59 -15.95
N PHE A 43 -9.31 7.99 -17.02
CA PHE A 43 -8.72 6.82 -17.67
C PHE A 43 -7.30 7.10 -18.21
N VAL A 44 -7.11 8.23 -18.90
CA VAL A 44 -5.79 8.64 -19.41
C VAL A 44 -4.81 8.92 -18.26
N GLY A 45 -5.28 9.55 -17.18
CA GLY A 45 -4.48 9.79 -15.99
C GLY A 45 -4.04 8.50 -15.30
N ALA A 46 -4.95 7.54 -15.13
CA ALA A 46 -4.65 6.23 -14.57
C ALA A 46 -3.71 5.43 -15.47
N GLY A 47 -3.95 5.42 -16.79
CA GLY A 47 -3.09 4.75 -17.78
C GLY A 47 -1.67 5.30 -17.79
N THR A 48 -1.52 6.62 -17.70
CA THR A 48 -0.20 7.27 -17.67
C THR A 48 0.57 6.92 -16.38
N LYS A 49 -0.11 6.91 -15.22
CA LYS A 49 0.51 6.50 -13.94
C LYS A 49 0.99 5.05 -13.99
N ALA A 50 0.17 4.16 -14.55
CA ALA A 50 0.54 2.75 -14.73
C ALA A 50 1.76 2.60 -15.64
N LEU A 51 1.80 3.33 -16.77
CA LEU A 51 2.95 3.31 -17.69
C LEU A 51 4.24 3.81 -17.05
N ILE A 52 4.18 4.82 -16.18
CA ILE A 52 5.35 5.30 -15.43
C ILE A 52 5.90 4.19 -14.53
N LEU A 53 5.05 3.53 -13.74
CA LEU A 53 5.45 2.43 -12.85
C LEU A 53 6.08 1.26 -13.63
N ILE A 54 5.47 0.89 -14.75
CA ILE A 54 5.98 -0.18 -15.60
C ILE A 54 7.33 0.20 -16.22
N SER A 55 7.47 1.45 -16.69
CA SER A 55 8.74 1.94 -17.26
C SER A 55 9.88 1.94 -16.24
N ALA A 56 9.60 2.29 -14.99
CA ALA A 56 10.56 2.26 -13.90
C ALA A 56 11.03 0.83 -13.60
N LYS A 57 10.13 -0.16 -13.67
CA LYS A 57 10.43 -1.58 -13.42
C LYS A 57 11.23 -2.23 -14.55
N LEU A 58 11.01 -1.80 -15.79
CA LEU A 58 11.66 -2.37 -16.98
C LEU A 58 13.04 -1.77 -17.27
N GLY A 59 13.29 -0.53 -16.84
CA GLY A 59 14.52 0.20 -17.14
C GLY A 59 14.63 0.66 -18.61
N PRO A 60 15.53 1.63 -18.90
CA PRO A 60 15.50 2.42 -20.14
C PRO A 60 15.72 1.61 -21.42
N ARG A 61 16.46 0.49 -21.35
CA ARG A 61 16.74 -0.36 -22.51
C ARG A 61 15.51 -1.11 -23.00
N LEU A 62 14.64 -1.56 -22.09
CA LEU A 62 13.41 -2.27 -22.42
C LEU A 62 12.27 -1.28 -22.76
N THR A 63 12.28 -0.07 -22.20
CA THR A 63 11.26 0.96 -22.48
C THR A 63 11.23 1.36 -23.97
N HIS A 64 12.39 1.45 -24.64
CA HIS A 64 12.46 1.79 -26.06
C HIS A 64 11.94 0.66 -26.98
N ILE A 65 12.17 -0.60 -26.60
CA ILE A 65 11.64 -1.77 -27.32
C ILE A 65 10.12 -1.86 -27.14
N TRP A 66 9.64 -1.50 -25.94
CA TRP A 66 8.22 -1.42 -25.60
C TRP A 66 7.45 -0.37 -26.41
N ALA A 67 8.01 0.83 -26.60
CA ALA A 67 7.35 1.91 -27.33
C ALA A 67 7.04 1.57 -28.80
N ASN A 68 7.81 0.65 -29.41
CA ASN A 68 7.69 0.30 -30.83
C ASN A 68 6.88 -0.98 -31.08
N ASN A 69 6.35 -1.64 -30.04
CA ASN A 69 5.61 -2.90 -30.18
C ASN A 69 4.28 -2.87 -29.43
N GLY A 70 3.31 -2.15 -30.01
CA GLY A 70 1.97 -1.96 -29.41
C GLY A 70 1.24 -3.26 -29.08
N LYS A 71 1.40 -4.34 -29.88
CA LYS A 71 0.80 -5.65 -29.60
C LYS A 71 1.45 -6.36 -28.40
N ALA A 72 2.79 -6.29 -28.29
CA ALA A 72 3.46 -6.83 -27.12
C ALA A 72 3.14 -6.02 -25.85
N MET A 73 2.95 -4.70 -25.98
CA MET A 73 2.51 -3.83 -24.89
C MET A 73 1.09 -4.17 -24.46
N GLU A 74 0.15 -4.31 -25.39
CA GLU A 74 -1.22 -4.74 -25.11
C GLU A 74 -1.23 -6.10 -24.42
N HIS A 75 -0.49 -7.09 -24.94
CA HIS A 75 -0.41 -8.41 -24.32
C HIS A 75 0.24 -8.37 -22.93
N ALA A 76 1.33 -7.61 -22.73
CA ALA A 76 1.98 -7.47 -21.43
C ALA A 76 1.06 -6.76 -20.43
N PHE A 77 0.42 -5.67 -20.85
CA PHE A 77 -0.54 -4.92 -20.05
C PHE A 77 -1.71 -5.82 -19.65
N LEU A 78 -2.37 -6.47 -20.63
CA LEU A 78 -3.44 -7.41 -20.38
C LEU A 78 -2.99 -8.60 -19.53
N SER A 79 -1.76 -9.10 -19.68
CA SER A 79 -1.25 -10.18 -18.85
C SER A 79 -1.08 -9.78 -17.39
N VAL A 80 -0.72 -8.51 -17.12
CA VAL A 80 -0.68 -7.95 -15.76
C VAL A 80 -2.08 -7.85 -15.15
N PHE A 81 -3.11 -7.57 -15.97
CA PHE A 81 -4.51 -7.55 -15.52
C PHE A 81 -5.17 -8.94 -15.50
N ALA A 82 -4.66 -9.89 -16.29
CA ALA A 82 -5.19 -11.25 -16.40
C ALA A 82 -4.59 -12.21 -15.36
N SER A 83 -3.37 -11.95 -14.89
CA SER A 83 -2.86 -12.59 -13.68
C SER A 83 -3.59 -12.00 -12.48
N PRO A 84 -4.19 -12.82 -11.57
CA PRO A 84 -4.59 -12.29 -10.28
C PRO A 84 -3.37 -11.59 -9.66
N PRO A 85 -3.51 -10.38 -9.11
CA PRO A 85 -2.39 -9.66 -8.52
C PRO A 85 -1.68 -10.61 -7.55
N PRO A 86 -0.34 -10.69 -7.61
CA PRO A 86 0.39 -11.58 -6.73
C PRO A 86 0.00 -11.24 -5.28
N GLY A 87 -0.31 -12.26 -4.48
CA GLY A 87 -0.72 -12.04 -3.11
C GLY A 87 0.32 -11.20 -2.38
N PHE A 88 -0.10 -10.12 -1.72
CA PHE A 88 0.81 -9.23 -0.98
C PHE A 88 1.35 -9.88 0.29
N LEU A 89 0.60 -10.84 0.82
CA LEU A 89 0.82 -11.44 2.12
C LEU A 89 0.93 -12.96 2.02
N LYS A 90 1.88 -13.52 2.76
CA LYS A 90 1.99 -14.95 3.03
C LYS A 90 1.77 -15.19 4.51
N ARG A 91 0.78 -16.03 4.87
CA ARG A 91 0.61 -16.45 6.26
C ARG A 91 1.82 -17.29 6.71
N ILE A 92 2.42 -16.94 7.85
CA ILE A 92 3.60 -17.61 8.40
C ILE A 92 3.33 -18.37 9.71
N THR A 93 2.13 -18.22 10.28
CA THR A 93 1.65 -19.07 11.38
C THR A 93 0.89 -20.28 10.86
N ASP A 94 1.24 -21.48 11.32
CA ASP A 94 0.48 -22.71 11.01
C ASP A 94 -0.83 -22.79 11.81
N LYS A 95 -0.80 -22.36 13.07
CA LYS A 95 -1.93 -22.32 14.00
C LYS A 95 -2.17 -20.88 14.46
N PRO A 96 -3.42 -20.49 14.75
CA PRO A 96 -3.70 -19.17 15.29
C PRO A 96 -3.01 -18.99 16.65
N LEU A 97 -2.50 -17.78 16.88
CA LEU A 97 -2.01 -17.34 18.17
C LEU A 97 -3.21 -16.78 18.95
N ILE A 98 -3.35 -17.12 20.23
CA ILE A 98 -4.49 -16.67 21.03
C ILE A 98 -4.11 -15.40 21.79
N LEU A 99 -4.82 -14.31 21.51
CA LEU A 99 -4.87 -13.14 22.37
C LEU A 99 -5.87 -13.37 23.48
N ASP A 100 -5.51 -12.97 24.70
CA ASP A 100 -6.40 -13.07 25.85
C ASP A 100 -7.53 -12.05 25.73
N SER A 101 -8.60 -12.26 26.50
CA SER A 101 -9.64 -11.25 26.64
C SER A 101 -9.06 -9.96 27.24
N THR A 102 -9.65 -8.83 26.87
CA THR A 102 -9.23 -7.51 27.36
C THR A 102 -10.46 -6.72 27.80
N ASP A 103 -10.30 -5.81 28.76
CA ASP A 103 -11.37 -4.89 29.16
C ASP A 103 -11.45 -3.64 28.26
N GLY A 104 -10.51 -3.49 27.32
CA GLY A 104 -10.42 -2.35 26.40
C GLY A 104 -9.81 -1.09 26.99
N SER A 105 -9.47 -1.07 28.29
CA SER A 105 -8.98 0.14 28.98
C SER A 105 -7.57 0.56 28.57
N GLU A 106 -6.74 -0.38 28.11
CA GLU A 106 -5.37 -0.09 27.69
C GLU A 106 -5.32 0.62 26.32
N ILE A 107 -4.56 1.71 26.26
CA ILE A 107 -4.23 2.45 25.02
C ILE A 107 -2.76 2.21 24.61
N LEU A 108 -2.48 2.35 23.31
CA LEU A 108 -1.17 2.10 22.69
C LEU A 108 -0.05 3.09 23.06
N PRO A 109 -0.26 4.41 23.11
CA PRO A 109 0.79 5.35 23.50
C PRO A 109 1.03 5.27 25.02
N ASP A 110 1.58 4.13 25.44
CA ASP A 110 1.90 3.80 26.81
C ASP A 110 3.41 3.64 26.96
N ALA A 111 3.99 4.47 27.82
CA ALA A 111 5.42 4.52 28.09
C ALA A 111 5.94 3.23 28.78
N ASP A 112 5.06 2.43 29.39
CA ASP A 112 5.45 1.18 30.05
C ASP A 112 5.82 0.07 29.04
N VAL A 113 5.31 0.17 27.81
CA VAL A 113 5.57 -0.80 26.73
C VAL A 113 6.60 -0.27 25.74
N PHE A 114 6.51 1.01 25.37
CA PHE A 114 7.34 1.60 24.33
C PHE A 114 8.36 2.57 24.91
N ALA A 115 9.64 2.28 24.67
CA ALA A 115 10.72 3.18 25.05
C ALA A 115 10.72 4.48 24.23
N ARG A 116 10.09 4.44 23.04
CA ARG A 116 9.96 5.58 22.13
C ARG A 116 8.61 5.53 21.43
N ILE A 117 7.91 6.66 21.42
CA ILE A 117 6.71 6.89 20.62
C ILE A 117 7.09 7.97 19.60
N LEU A 118 6.99 7.66 18.32
CA LEU A 118 7.45 8.50 17.21
C LEU A 118 6.29 9.19 16.47
N CYS A 119 5.05 8.86 16.82
CA CYS A 119 3.87 9.40 16.15
C CYS A 119 3.39 10.70 16.78
N ASP A 120 3.13 11.71 15.95
CA ASP A 120 2.48 12.97 16.34
C ASP A 120 0.94 12.89 16.25
N LEU A 121 0.40 11.72 15.92
CA LEU A 121 -1.03 11.50 15.74
C LEU A 121 -1.70 11.24 17.10
N ASP A 122 -2.85 11.89 17.33
CA ASP A 122 -3.72 11.54 18.44
C ASP A 122 -4.44 10.22 18.14
N ILE A 123 -3.80 9.14 18.59
CA ILE A 123 -4.31 7.77 18.44
C ILE A 123 -4.86 7.22 19.74
N GLY A 124 -4.71 7.91 20.87
CA GLY A 124 -5.08 7.39 22.19
C GLY A 124 -6.59 7.36 22.39
N GLU A 125 -7.20 6.18 22.30
CA GLU A 125 -8.62 5.97 22.58
C GLU A 125 -8.80 4.58 23.19
N ALA A 126 -9.48 4.52 24.34
CA ALA A 126 -9.82 3.24 24.96
C ALA A 126 -10.78 2.46 24.05
N GLY A 127 -10.52 1.16 23.90
CA GLY A 127 -11.36 0.27 23.10
C GLY A 127 -12.53 -0.31 23.90
N ALA A 128 -13.37 -1.07 23.21
CA ALA A 128 -14.32 -1.96 23.89
C ALA A 128 -13.61 -3.19 24.45
N ALA A 129 -14.22 -3.80 25.48
CA ALA A 129 -13.81 -5.12 25.94
C ALA A 129 -13.91 -6.15 24.82
N THR A 130 -12.96 -7.09 24.78
CA THR A 130 -12.88 -8.13 23.76
C THR A 130 -12.74 -9.50 24.40
N GLU A 131 -13.36 -10.51 23.81
CA GLU A 131 -13.11 -11.92 24.14
C GLU A 131 -11.72 -12.37 23.67
N ALA A 132 -11.30 -13.55 24.11
CA ALA A 132 -10.09 -14.19 23.61
C ALA A 132 -10.17 -14.35 22.08
N THR A 133 -9.18 -13.80 21.37
CA THR A 133 -9.24 -13.64 19.91
C THR A 133 -8.10 -14.39 19.24
N PRO A 134 -8.38 -15.35 18.33
CA PRO A 134 -7.35 -15.97 17.51
C PRO A 134 -6.83 -14.98 16.47
N VAL A 135 -5.51 -14.90 16.31
CA VAL A 135 -4.84 -14.07 15.31
C VAL A 135 -3.83 -14.87 14.50
N HIS A 136 -3.59 -14.42 13.27
CA HIS A 136 -2.52 -14.94 12.41
C HIS A 136 -1.46 -13.87 12.16
N VAL A 137 -0.24 -14.35 11.89
CA VAL A 137 0.86 -13.49 11.44
C VAL A 137 1.12 -13.76 9.97
N TYR A 138 1.25 -12.69 9.22
CA TYR A 138 1.53 -12.66 7.79
C TYR A 138 2.86 -11.96 7.56
N GLU A 139 3.52 -12.30 6.47
CA GLU A 139 4.72 -11.65 5.97
C GLU A 139 4.42 -11.01 4.62
N ILE A 140 4.90 -9.79 4.42
CA ILE A 140 4.84 -9.14 3.11
C ILE A 140 5.75 -9.88 2.14
N VAL A 141 5.21 -10.29 1.00
CA VAL A 141 5.96 -10.99 -0.07
C VAL A 141 5.98 -10.21 -1.39
N ASN A 142 5.23 -9.11 -1.49
CA ASN A 142 5.28 -8.16 -2.61
C ASN A 142 5.01 -6.74 -2.09
N ASP A 143 5.64 -5.75 -2.72
CA ASP A 143 5.46 -4.34 -2.35
C ASP A 143 3.99 -3.94 -2.31
N ALA A 144 3.59 -3.28 -1.23
CA ALA A 144 2.20 -2.94 -1.00
C ALA A 144 2.02 -1.69 -0.14
N THR A 145 0.93 -0.98 -0.38
CA THR A 145 0.40 0.02 0.56
C THR A 145 -0.35 -0.67 1.70
N PHE A 146 -0.58 0.03 2.82
CA PHE A 146 -1.40 -0.51 3.91
C PHE A 146 -2.79 -0.96 3.46
N LYS A 147 -3.47 -0.13 2.65
CA LYS A 147 -4.80 -0.45 2.12
C LYS A 147 -4.80 -1.74 1.30
N GLN A 148 -3.76 -1.98 0.48
CA GLN A 148 -3.64 -3.22 -0.28
C GLN A 148 -3.42 -4.43 0.63
N MET A 149 -2.53 -4.31 1.62
CA MET A 149 -2.24 -5.40 2.56
C MET A 149 -3.47 -5.80 3.36
N PHE A 150 -4.06 -4.88 4.12
CA PHE A 150 -5.21 -5.18 4.97
C PHE A 150 -6.47 -5.46 4.16
N GLY A 151 -6.68 -4.76 3.04
CA GLY A 151 -7.79 -5.02 2.13
C GLY A 151 -7.73 -6.38 1.43
N SER A 152 -6.53 -6.98 1.30
CA SER A 152 -6.38 -8.34 0.77
C SER A 152 -6.82 -9.43 1.75
N LEU A 153 -6.87 -9.12 3.06
CA LEU A 153 -7.33 -10.05 4.10
C LEU A 153 -8.84 -10.03 4.25
N ASN A 154 -9.46 -8.85 4.12
CA ASN A 154 -10.90 -8.70 4.06
C ASN A 154 -11.30 -7.40 3.33
N ALA A 155 -12.39 -7.45 2.56
CA ALA A 155 -12.94 -6.25 1.92
C ALA A 155 -13.47 -5.24 2.96
N ASP A 156 -13.97 -5.72 4.10
CA ASP A 156 -14.36 -4.91 5.25
C ASP A 156 -13.17 -4.80 6.21
N VAL A 157 -12.43 -3.69 6.10
CA VAL A 157 -11.22 -3.44 6.88
C VAL A 157 -11.48 -3.33 8.38
N GLU A 158 -12.72 -3.06 8.80
CA GLU A 158 -13.07 -3.00 10.22
C GLU A 158 -12.95 -4.38 10.88
N LYS A 159 -13.22 -5.46 10.14
CA LYS A 159 -13.13 -6.83 10.66
C LYS A 159 -11.70 -7.30 10.91
N VAL A 160 -10.71 -6.66 10.30
CA VAL A 160 -9.29 -6.99 10.49
C VAL A 160 -8.61 -6.06 11.51
N CYS A 161 -9.35 -5.13 12.12
CA CYS A 161 -8.84 -4.28 13.17
C CYS A 161 -8.66 -5.06 14.49
N LEU A 162 -7.58 -4.76 15.20
CA LEU A 162 -7.39 -5.10 16.61
C LEU A 162 -7.65 -3.89 17.49
N THR A 163 -8.03 -4.11 18.74
CA THR A 163 -8.04 -3.03 19.74
C THR A 163 -6.62 -2.70 20.21
N GLN A 164 -6.41 -1.51 20.74
CA GLN A 164 -5.12 -1.09 21.28
C GLN A 164 -4.64 -2.02 22.41
N ALA A 165 -5.56 -2.43 23.30
CA ALA A 165 -5.32 -3.42 24.35
C ALA A 165 -4.90 -4.78 23.77
N GLN A 166 -5.54 -5.26 22.71
CA GLN A 166 -5.16 -6.50 22.02
C GLN A 166 -3.75 -6.41 21.40
N ILE A 167 -3.38 -5.27 20.80
CA ILE A 167 -2.04 -5.06 20.24
C ILE A 167 -0.98 -5.11 21.35
N LYS A 168 -1.23 -4.47 22.50
CA LYS A 168 -0.34 -4.56 23.67
C LYS A 168 -0.25 -5.99 24.20
N GLY A 169 -1.39 -6.69 24.27
CA GLY A 169 -1.44 -8.11 24.60
C GLY A 169 -0.58 -8.95 23.66
N PHE A 170 -0.63 -8.70 22.36
CA PHE A 170 0.20 -9.37 21.36
C PHE A 170 1.70 -9.11 21.63
N ILE A 171 2.08 -7.84 21.81
CA ILE A 171 3.47 -7.44 22.03
C ILE A 171 4.06 -8.11 23.28
N LYS A 172 3.29 -8.13 24.38
CA LYS A 172 3.69 -8.75 25.65
C LYS A 172 3.78 -10.28 25.54
N LYS A 173 2.76 -10.92 24.98
CA LYS A 173 2.59 -12.39 25.00
C LYS A 173 3.33 -13.11 23.87
N HIS A 174 3.34 -12.52 22.68
CA HIS A 174 3.84 -13.11 21.44
C HIS A 174 5.08 -12.37 20.91
N HIS A 175 5.90 -11.83 21.82
CA HIS A 175 7.07 -10.99 21.49
C HIS A 175 8.02 -11.63 20.46
N GLN A 176 8.16 -12.96 20.44
CA GLN A 176 8.96 -13.70 19.46
C GLN A 176 8.49 -13.55 18.00
N TRP A 177 7.24 -13.14 17.80
CA TRP A 177 6.67 -12.87 16.47
C TRP A 177 6.92 -11.44 15.99
N LEU A 178 7.42 -10.56 16.85
CA LEU A 178 7.84 -9.23 16.45
C LEU A 178 9.11 -9.29 15.58
N ARG A 179 9.18 -8.40 14.58
CA ARG A 179 10.37 -8.25 13.75
C ARG A 179 11.48 -7.50 14.51
N ARG A 180 12.72 -7.84 14.17
CA ARG A 180 13.97 -7.22 14.66
C ARG A 180 14.72 -6.60 13.49
N TYR A 181 15.73 -5.78 13.80
CA TYR A 181 16.63 -5.17 12.82
C TYR A 181 15.91 -4.22 11.86
N ASP A 182 15.20 -3.25 12.43
CA ASP A 182 14.49 -2.17 11.72
C ASP A 182 13.32 -2.63 10.82
N CYS A 183 13.11 -3.94 10.69
CA CYS A 183 11.90 -4.52 10.16
C CYS A 183 10.77 -4.34 11.18
N SER A 184 9.55 -4.11 10.70
CA SER A 184 8.42 -3.75 11.56
C SER A 184 7.31 -4.80 11.54
N THR A 185 6.60 -4.89 12.65
CA THR A 185 5.32 -5.59 12.75
C THR A 185 4.19 -4.57 12.74
N LEU A 186 3.22 -4.78 11.85
CA LEU A 186 2.14 -3.88 11.53
C LEU A 186 0.83 -4.39 12.12
N PHE A 187 0.06 -3.50 12.73
CA PHE A 187 -1.26 -3.79 13.29
C PHE A 187 -2.26 -2.73 12.84
N LEU A 188 -3.37 -3.14 12.23
CA LEU A 188 -4.45 -2.23 11.90
C LEU A 188 -5.37 -2.08 13.12
N PHE A 189 -5.72 -0.84 13.43
CA PHE A 189 -6.64 -0.50 14.51
C PHE A 189 -7.50 0.71 14.14
N LYS A 190 -8.56 0.93 14.92
CA LYS A 190 -9.47 2.06 14.79
C LYS A 190 -9.33 2.94 16.03
N SER A 191 -9.26 4.25 15.84
CA SER A 191 -9.24 5.25 16.90
C SER A 191 -9.95 6.52 16.41
N HIS A 192 -10.77 7.13 17.26
CA HIS A 192 -11.59 8.31 16.96
C HIS A 192 -12.39 8.18 15.65
N GLY A 193 -12.92 6.97 15.39
CA GLY A 193 -13.66 6.65 14.18
C GLY A 193 -12.82 6.55 12.89
N LYS A 194 -11.49 6.58 12.97
CA LYS A 194 -10.57 6.52 11.82
C LYS A 194 -9.64 5.32 11.91
N PHE A 195 -9.12 4.88 10.77
CA PHE A 195 -8.24 3.71 10.67
C PHE A 195 -6.76 4.10 10.66
N PHE A 196 -5.98 3.40 11.47
CA PHE A 196 -4.55 3.61 11.63
C PHE A 196 -3.80 2.29 11.57
N VAL A 197 -2.54 2.35 11.17
CA VAL A 197 -1.60 1.24 11.25
C VAL A 197 -0.53 1.58 12.27
N ALA A 198 -0.48 0.79 13.35
CA ALA A 198 0.60 0.83 14.31
C ALA A 198 1.81 0.08 13.72
N GLN A 199 2.92 0.79 13.58
CA GLN A 199 4.21 0.23 13.23
C GLN A 199 5.00 0.00 14.52
N VAL A 200 5.24 -1.26 14.86
CA VAL A 200 6.05 -1.65 16.02
C VAL A 200 7.38 -2.20 15.52
N CYS A 201 8.49 -1.62 15.98
CA CYS A 201 9.83 -2.11 15.67
C CYS A 201 10.65 -2.34 16.94
N ILE A 202 11.56 -3.32 16.87
CA ILE A 202 12.55 -3.58 17.90
C ILE A 202 13.88 -3.02 17.41
N SER A 203 14.36 -1.98 18.08
CA SER A 203 15.67 -1.38 17.82
C SER A 203 16.81 -2.38 18.04
N SER A 204 18.00 -2.06 17.54
CA SER A 204 19.21 -2.85 17.77
C SER A 204 19.55 -3.05 19.26
N SER A 205 19.12 -2.14 20.15
CA SER A 205 19.26 -2.29 21.61
C SER A 205 18.15 -3.13 22.27
N GLY A 206 17.27 -3.74 21.49
CA GLY A 206 16.14 -4.54 22.00
C GLY A 206 14.96 -3.73 22.53
N LYS A 207 14.97 -2.39 22.39
CA LYS A 207 13.89 -1.52 22.86
C LYS A 207 12.79 -1.40 21.80
N LEU A 208 11.54 -1.45 22.25
CA LEU A 208 10.36 -1.24 21.40
C LEU A 208 10.17 0.24 21.09
N ALA A 209 9.87 0.52 19.83
CA ALA A 209 9.36 1.81 19.39
C ALA A 209 8.01 1.64 18.69
N LEU A 210 7.13 2.62 18.89
CA LEU A 210 5.83 2.72 18.24
C LEU A 210 5.83 3.93 17.31
N ASP A 211 5.37 3.71 16.09
CA ASP A 211 4.91 4.76 15.19
C ASP A 211 3.49 4.43 14.70
N ALA A 212 2.80 5.40 14.13
CA ALA A 212 1.44 5.23 13.65
C ALA A 212 1.19 6.04 12.38
N TYR A 213 0.47 5.43 11.45
CA TYR A 213 0.14 6.04 10.16
C TYR A 213 -1.35 5.90 9.88
N TRP A 214 -1.88 6.82 9.07
CA TRP A 214 -3.18 6.64 8.43
C TRP A 214 -3.16 5.39 7.52
N LEU A 215 -4.25 4.62 7.50
CA LEU A 215 -4.41 3.48 6.58
C LEU A 215 -4.27 3.90 5.10
N GLU A 216 -4.65 5.14 4.80
CA GLU A 216 -4.66 5.78 3.48
C GLU A 216 -3.28 6.28 3.05
N ASN A 217 -2.25 6.12 3.90
CA ASN A 217 -0.89 6.46 3.54
C ASN A 217 -0.48 5.65 2.29
N LEU A 218 -0.04 6.38 1.26
CA LEU A 218 0.35 5.84 -0.04
C LEU A 218 1.79 5.30 -0.07
N HIS A 219 2.49 5.32 1.07
CA HIS A 219 3.82 4.74 1.19
C HIS A 219 3.80 3.26 0.81
N LEU A 220 4.71 2.87 -0.08
CA LEU A 220 4.91 1.49 -0.48
C LEU A 220 5.89 0.84 0.49
N TRP A 221 5.46 -0.27 1.09
CA TRP A 221 6.27 -1.07 1.98
C TRP A 221 7.00 -2.12 1.17
N ASP A 222 8.33 -2.10 1.26
CA ASP A 222 9.23 -3.00 0.54
C ASP A 222 9.13 -4.43 1.08
N ALA A 223 8.89 -5.39 0.18
CA ALA A 223 8.85 -6.80 0.53
C ALA A 223 10.23 -7.34 1.00
N GLU A 224 11.34 -6.74 0.55
CA GLU A 224 12.70 -7.14 0.95
C GLU A 224 12.95 -6.94 2.45
N CYS A 225 12.22 -6.02 3.09
CA CYS A 225 12.26 -5.83 4.55
C CYS A 225 11.46 -6.88 5.33
N CYS A 226 10.76 -7.80 4.67
CA CYS A 226 10.03 -8.92 5.30
C CYS A 226 9.14 -8.48 6.48
N HIS A 227 8.50 -7.32 6.37
CA HIS A 227 7.61 -6.81 7.41
C HIS A 227 6.53 -7.83 7.73
N ARG A 228 6.10 -7.84 8.99
CA ARG A 228 5.02 -8.71 9.44
C ARG A 228 3.75 -7.93 9.66
N LEU A 229 2.63 -8.59 9.49
CA LEU A 229 1.31 -8.06 9.74
C LEU A 229 0.55 -9.04 10.64
N VAL A 230 -0.15 -8.51 11.64
CA VAL A 230 -0.99 -9.32 12.53
C VAL A 230 -2.45 -8.95 12.30
N ALA A 231 -3.30 -9.96 12.12
CA ALA A 231 -4.74 -9.77 11.92
C ALA A 231 -5.55 -10.86 12.64
N PRO A 232 -6.78 -10.56 13.08
CA PRO A 232 -7.74 -11.56 13.56
C PRO A 232 -7.95 -12.68 12.54
N GLN A 233 -8.15 -13.90 13.04
CA GLN A 233 -8.71 -14.97 12.24
C GLN A 233 -10.19 -14.67 12.01
N LEU A 234 -10.58 -14.56 10.74
CA LEU A 234 -11.96 -14.34 10.34
C LEU A 234 -12.66 -15.70 10.18
N ASN A 235 -13.81 -15.85 10.84
CA ASN A 235 -14.67 -17.02 10.72
C ASN A 235 -15.59 -16.93 9.50
#